data_AF-A0A3C1S432-F1
#
_entry.id   AF-A0A3C1S432-F1
#
_cell.length_a   1.000
_cell.length_b   1.000
_cell.length_c   1.000
_cell.angle_alpha   90.00
_cell.angle_beta   90.00
_cell.angle_gamma   90.00
#
_symmetry.space_group_name_H-M   'P 1'
#
loop_
_entity.id
_entity.type
_entity.pdbx_description
1 polymer ?
#
loop_
_entity_poly.entity_id
_entity_poly.type
_entity_poly.pdbx_seq_one_letter_code
_entity_poly.pdbx_strand_id
1 'polypeptide(L)'
;MLFRLIPDQQMEEKENTRIAEELDRVKAGLSPNDLEKIRQDAESLTKLQEGAENLSCLPTLELEDIPPLSLSIKESRTSRDPNILSYEQPTSGIFYFTAVSGIGRLPKHLIPLVPFFCQSFSRVGTARHDYTEMARKIDLYTGGVGLSPHARTPFDAKGECLPFVSFNGKCLNRNQEKLFEIIDELICEPAFSDLSRLKNLFMEYRAGLESAIVQNGHGLAMSLASRNFSITRALNETWSGVHQLQTIKAIGDKLNDDKLRALSEDLKTIAGIIFKSDNLNMAIIGEDQALSEAVSMTTALTQKLGQGMPDGFVPPPIEIGNDLIREGWSTSSAVSFVASAFMTVRMAHEDAPALSVISKMLRSLYIHREVREKGGAYGGFASY
;
A
#
# COMPACT_ATOMS: atom_id res chain seq x y z
N MET A 1 1.10 -21.69 -31.08
CA MET A 1 2.12 -22.33 -30.22
C MET A 1 1.66 -22.16 -28.78
N LEU A 2 1.48 -23.25 -28.02
CA LEU A 2 1.03 -23.20 -26.63
C LEU A 2 2.28 -23.35 -25.74
N PHE A 3 2.53 -22.39 -24.86
CA PHE A 3 3.56 -22.48 -23.84
C PHE A 3 2.91 -22.85 -22.50
N ARG A 4 3.52 -23.78 -21.76
CA ARG A 4 3.06 -24.18 -20.42
C ARG A 4 4.24 -24.11 -19.46
N LEU A 5 4.07 -23.36 -18.37
CA LEU A 5 5.00 -23.31 -17.25
C LEU A 5 4.48 -24.25 -16.16
N ILE A 6 5.30 -25.23 -15.75
CA ILE A 6 4.94 -26.22 -14.73
C ILE A 6 6.00 -26.12 -13.62
N PRO A 7 5.60 -26.04 -12.33
CA PRO A 7 6.55 -26.06 -11.24
C PRO A 7 7.41 -27.34 -11.27
N ASP A 8 8.73 -27.20 -11.26
CA ASP A 8 9.69 -28.29 -11.08
C ASP A 8 10.27 -28.19 -9.67
N GLN A 9 9.91 -29.15 -8.80
CA GLN A 9 10.36 -29.20 -7.41
C GLN A 9 11.89 -29.43 -7.29
N GLN A 10 12.54 -29.87 -8.36
CA GLN A 10 13.99 -30.09 -8.42
C GLN A 10 14.74 -28.94 -9.11
N MET A 11 14.05 -27.87 -9.54
CA MET A 11 14.67 -26.80 -10.33
C MET A 11 15.84 -26.14 -9.59
N GLU A 12 15.65 -25.85 -8.30
CA GLU A 12 16.68 -25.21 -7.45
C GLU A 12 17.90 -26.11 -7.28
N GLU A 13 17.70 -27.40 -6.97
CA GLU A 13 18.79 -28.37 -6.82
C GLU A 13 19.57 -28.56 -8.13
N LYS A 14 18.86 -28.65 -9.26
CA LYS A 14 19.48 -28.75 -10.60
C LYS A 14 20.30 -27.51 -10.92
N GLU A 15 19.79 -26.32 -10.62
CA GLU A 15 20.49 -25.06 -10.87
C GLU A 15 21.73 -24.91 -9.98
N ASN A 16 21.62 -25.25 -8.69
CA ASN A 16 22.76 -25.26 -7.77
C ASN A 16 23.85 -26.24 -8.22
N THR A 17 23.46 -27.44 -8.66
CA THR A 17 24.39 -28.43 -9.21
C THR A 17 25.05 -27.92 -10.48
N ARG A 18 24.28 -27.35 -11.41
CA ARG A 18 24.78 -26.75 -12.66
C ARG A 18 25.80 -25.65 -12.39
N ILE A 19 25.51 -24.74 -11.46
CA ILE A 19 26.40 -23.65 -11.07
C ILE A 19 27.67 -24.19 -10.42
N ALA A 20 27.56 -25.17 -9.52
CA ALA A 20 28.72 -25.78 -8.87
C ALA A 20 29.67 -26.44 -9.90
N GLU A 21 29.11 -27.24 -10.83
CA GLU A 21 29.89 -27.87 -11.91
C GLU A 21 30.51 -26.85 -12.87
N GLU A 22 29.82 -25.75 -13.15
CA GLU A 22 30.36 -24.65 -13.94
C GLU A 22 31.55 -23.98 -13.24
N LEU A 23 31.42 -23.68 -11.94
CA LEU A 23 32.51 -23.10 -11.13
C LEU A 23 33.71 -24.04 -11.03
N ASP A 24 33.48 -25.34 -10.84
CA ASP A 24 34.56 -26.34 -10.80
C ASP A 24 35.30 -26.44 -12.14
N ARG A 25 34.58 -26.41 -13.26
CA ARG A 25 35.19 -26.39 -14.60
C ARG A 25 36.00 -25.13 -14.84
N VAL A 26 35.46 -23.97 -14.48
CA VAL A 26 36.19 -22.70 -14.58
C VAL A 26 37.46 -22.78 -13.76
N LYS A 27 37.36 -23.20 -12.48
CA LYS A 27 38.49 -23.32 -11.57
C LYS A 27 39.57 -24.28 -12.08
N ALA A 28 39.18 -25.42 -12.65
CA ALA A 28 40.13 -26.39 -13.23
C ALA A 28 40.89 -25.84 -14.45
N GLY A 29 40.32 -24.87 -15.16
CA GLY A 29 40.96 -24.20 -16.30
C GLY A 29 41.90 -23.04 -15.93
N LEU A 30 41.93 -22.61 -14.67
CA LEU A 30 42.75 -21.49 -14.22
C LEU A 30 44.20 -21.94 -13.97
N SER A 31 45.16 -21.18 -14.50
CA SER A 31 46.56 -21.35 -14.16
C SER A 31 46.87 -20.79 -12.76
N PRO A 32 48.00 -21.15 -12.14
CA PRO A 32 48.45 -20.52 -10.90
C PRO A 32 48.55 -18.99 -10.98
N ASN A 33 48.88 -18.45 -12.16
CA ASN A 33 48.96 -17.01 -12.39
C ASN A 33 47.57 -16.35 -12.44
N ASP A 34 46.56 -17.04 -12.99
CA ASP A 34 45.19 -16.54 -13.02
C ASP A 34 44.58 -16.51 -11.61
N LEU A 35 44.86 -17.53 -10.80
CA LEU A 35 44.44 -17.58 -9.39
C LEU A 35 45.04 -16.44 -8.57
N GLU A 36 46.34 -16.17 -8.74
CA GLU A 36 46.98 -15.05 -8.06
C GLU A 36 46.44 -13.70 -8.57
N LYS A 37 46.16 -13.57 -9.87
CA LYS A 37 45.52 -12.38 -10.41
C LYS A 37 44.13 -12.14 -9.81
N ILE A 38 43.28 -13.16 -9.71
CA ILE A 38 41.95 -13.04 -9.07
C ILE A 38 42.11 -12.58 -7.61
N ARG A 39 43.11 -13.09 -6.89
CA ARG A 39 43.40 -12.68 -5.51
C ARG A 39 43.80 -11.21 -5.44
N GLN A 40 44.68 -10.75 -6.33
CA GLN A 40 45.11 -9.35 -6.42
C GLN A 40 43.97 -8.41 -6.84
N ASP A 41 43.13 -8.83 -7.79
CA ASP A 41 41.96 -8.09 -8.24
C ASP A 41 40.94 -7.95 -7.09
N ALA A 42 40.71 -9.00 -6.29
CA ALA A 42 39.82 -8.97 -5.12
C ALA A 42 40.36 -8.07 -4.00
N GLU A 43 41.67 -8.13 -3.71
CA GLU A 43 42.32 -7.23 -2.75
C GLU A 43 42.26 -5.76 -3.23
N SER A 44 42.45 -5.52 -4.53
CA SER A 44 42.35 -4.19 -5.13
C SER A 44 40.93 -3.65 -5.10
N LEU A 45 39.93 -4.47 -5.41
CA LEU A 45 38.52 -4.11 -5.31
C LEU A 45 38.14 -3.75 -3.87
N THR A 46 38.59 -4.53 -2.89
CA THR A 46 38.36 -4.23 -1.47
C THR A 46 38.93 -2.87 -1.09
N LYS A 47 40.19 -2.59 -1.49
CA LYS A 47 40.82 -1.27 -1.24
C LYS A 47 40.08 -0.13 -1.93
N LEU A 48 39.53 -0.35 -3.12
CA LEU A 48 38.72 0.66 -3.82
C LEU A 48 37.40 0.93 -3.08
N GLN A 49 36.68 -0.12 -2.68
CA GLN A 49 35.40 0.00 -1.95
C GLN A 49 35.56 0.62 -0.55
N GLU A 50 36.71 0.45 0.08
CA GLU A 50 36.99 1.00 1.43
C GLU A 50 37.77 2.32 1.41
N GLY A 51 38.29 2.70 0.24
CA GLY A 51 39.09 3.91 0.05
C GLY A 51 38.27 5.18 0.22
N ALA A 52 38.91 6.23 0.72
CA ALA A 52 38.33 7.56 0.75
C ALA A 52 38.34 8.16 -0.67
N GLU A 53 37.17 8.52 -1.18
CA GLU A 53 37.03 9.19 -2.48
C GLU A 53 37.05 10.71 -2.33
N ASN A 54 37.59 11.41 -3.33
CA ASN A 54 37.54 12.86 -3.37
C ASN A 54 36.20 13.33 -3.92
N LEU A 55 35.26 13.65 -3.03
CA LEU A 55 33.92 14.11 -3.41
C LEU A 55 33.88 15.55 -3.93
N SER A 56 34.95 16.33 -3.79
CA SER A 56 34.97 17.76 -4.18
C SER A 56 34.93 17.99 -5.69
N CYS A 57 35.16 16.95 -6.50
CA CYS A 57 35.03 17.02 -7.96
C CYS A 57 33.58 16.93 -8.45
N LEU A 58 32.64 16.55 -7.57
CA LEU A 58 31.23 16.45 -7.91
C LEU A 58 30.53 17.80 -7.67
N PRO A 59 29.67 18.26 -8.59
CA PRO A 59 28.83 19.42 -8.32
C PRO A 59 27.82 19.10 -7.22
N THR A 60 27.57 20.05 -6.34
CA THR A 60 26.52 19.99 -5.32
C THR A 60 25.75 21.31 -5.26
N LEU A 61 24.53 21.25 -4.76
CA LEU A 61 23.78 22.43 -4.33
C LEU A 61 24.11 22.76 -2.87
N GLU A 62 23.87 24.00 -2.49
CA GLU A 62 24.06 24.50 -1.13
C GLU A 62 22.74 24.45 -0.33
N LEU A 63 22.83 24.54 1.00
CA LEU A 63 21.63 24.59 1.86
C LEU A 63 20.73 25.79 1.53
N GLU A 64 21.33 26.88 1.05
CA GLU A 64 20.65 28.12 0.66
C GLU A 64 19.78 27.94 -0.60
N ASP A 65 20.04 26.91 -1.41
CA ASP A 65 19.23 26.56 -2.59
C ASP A 65 17.90 25.89 -2.20
N ILE A 66 17.72 25.52 -0.92
CA ILE A 66 16.51 24.87 -0.41
C ILE A 66 15.48 25.96 -0.03
N PRO A 67 14.28 26.00 -0.65
CA PRO A 67 13.26 26.99 -0.31
C PRO A 67 12.83 26.89 1.17
N PRO A 68 12.80 27.99 1.93
CA PRO A 68 12.57 27.97 3.39
C PRO A 68 11.11 27.73 3.84
N LEU A 69 10.22 27.22 2.98
CA LEU A 69 8.77 27.20 3.26
C LEU A 69 8.10 25.87 2.87
N SER A 70 7.30 25.33 3.81
CA SER A 70 6.27 24.34 3.49
C SER A 70 5.07 25.04 2.84
N LEU A 71 4.74 24.66 1.61
CA LEU A 71 3.50 25.12 0.97
C LEU A 71 2.30 24.54 1.74
N SER A 72 1.53 25.41 2.40
CA SER A 72 0.24 25.05 2.98
C SER A 72 -0.87 25.39 1.99
N ILE A 73 -1.58 24.37 1.52
CA ILE A 73 -2.74 24.54 0.65
C ILE A 73 -3.98 24.63 1.55
N LYS A 74 -4.63 25.79 1.56
CA LYS A 74 -5.91 25.98 2.26
C LYS A 74 -7.07 25.60 1.35
N GLU A 75 -8.22 25.31 1.94
CA GLU A 75 -9.47 25.19 1.20
C GLU A 75 -9.77 26.49 0.44
N SER A 76 -10.23 26.36 -0.80
CA SER A 76 -10.56 27.49 -1.66
C SER A 76 -11.98 28.02 -1.42
N ARG A 77 -12.88 27.16 -0.93
CA ARG A 77 -14.29 27.50 -0.66
C ARG A 77 -14.79 26.77 0.58
N THR A 78 -15.49 27.49 1.44
CA THR A 78 -16.21 26.90 2.57
C THR A 78 -17.58 26.44 2.11
N SER A 79 -17.80 25.12 2.09
CA SER A 79 -19.13 24.54 1.86
C SER A 79 -20.06 24.83 3.05
N ARG A 80 -21.38 24.82 2.81
CA ARG A 80 -22.37 24.82 3.92
C ARG A 80 -22.31 23.54 4.75
N ASP A 81 -21.85 22.44 4.13
CA ASP A 81 -21.57 21.18 4.80
C ASP A 81 -20.08 21.13 5.19
N PRO A 82 -19.74 21.11 6.49
CA PRO A 82 -18.35 21.08 6.95
C PRO A 82 -17.59 19.81 6.50
N ASN A 83 -18.30 18.78 6.05
CA ASN A 83 -17.69 17.54 5.56
C ASN A 83 -17.33 17.61 4.07
N ILE A 84 -17.52 18.74 3.39
CA ILE A 84 -17.15 18.94 1.98
C ILE A 84 -16.12 20.05 1.85
N LEU A 85 -14.89 19.67 1.53
CA LEU A 85 -13.79 20.59 1.27
C LEU A 85 -13.60 20.81 -0.22
N SER A 86 -13.25 22.03 -0.63
CA SER A 86 -12.98 22.36 -2.03
C SER A 86 -11.57 22.91 -2.20
N TYR A 87 -10.84 22.41 -3.19
CA TYR A 87 -9.49 22.85 -3.52
C TYR A 87 -9.41 23.24 -4.99
N GLU A 88 -9.31 24.54 -5.25
CA GLU A 88 -9.08 25.10 -6.58
C GLU A 88 -7.61 24.93 -6.95
N GLN A 89 -7.35 24.17 -8.00
CA GLN A 89 -6.01 23.87 -8.50
C GLN A 89 -6.02 23.85 -10.03
N PRO A 90 -4.90 24.19 -10.70
CA PRO A 90 -4.78 24.12 -12.15
C PRO A 90 -4.67 22.66 -12.62
N THR A 91 -5.79 21.95 -12.64
CA THR A 91 -5.85 20.51 -12.91
C THR A 91 -5.91 20.14 -14.39
N SER A 92 -5.84 21.12 -15.30
CA SER A 92 -5.79 20.91 -16.74
C SER A 92 -7.02 20.15 -17.27
N GLY A 93 -8.21 20.56 -16.82
CA GLY A 93 -9.48 19.97 -17.22
C GLY A 93 -9.84 18.61 -16.62
N ILE A 94 -9.14 18.21 -15.55
CA ILE A 94 -9.43 16.99 -14.78
C ILE A 94 -10.07 17.37 -13.43
N PHE A 95 -11.20 16.76 -13.13
CA PHE A 95 -11.86 16.86 -11.84
C PHE A 95 -11.54 15.63 -10.98
N TYR A 96 -11.26 15.85 -9.70
CA TYR A 96 -11.00 14.80 -8.73
C TYR A 96 -12.02 14.85 -7.60
N PHE A 97 -12.55 13.69 -7.27
CA PHE A 97 -13.36 13.44 -6.09
C PHE A 97 -12.57 12.54 -5.15
N THR A 98 -12.50 12.91 -3.87
CA THR A 98 -12.01 12.03 -2.81
C THR A 98 -12.98 12.06 -1.64
N ALA A 99 -13.19 10.92 -1.03
CA ALA A 99 -13.89 10.77 0.24
C ALA A 99 -13.07 9.89 1.16
N VAL A 100 -13.17 10.11 2.46
CA VAL A 100 -12.62 9.23 3.48
C VAL A 100 -13.72 8.85 4.46
N SER A 101 -13.76 7.58 4.84
CA SER A 101 -14.66 7.05 5.84
C SER A 101 -13.89 6.28 6.90
N GLY A 102 -14.12 6.62 8.17
CA GLY A 102 -13.47 5.98 9.29
C GLY A 102 -13.96 4.54 9.50
N ILE A 103 -13.06 3.64 9.87
CA ILE A 103 -13.38 2.21 10.08
C ILE A 103 -13.26 1.74 11.53
N GLY A 104 -12.99 2.63 12.48
CA GLY A 104 -12.78 2.32 13.90
C GLY A 104 -13.94 1.59 14.59
N ARG A 105 -15.15 1.65 13.99
CA ARG A 105 -16.36 0.98 14.49
C ARG A 105 -16.64 -0.38 13.84
N LEU A 106 -15.81 -0.82 12.90
CA LEU A 106 -15.97 -2.16 12.34
C LEU A 106 -15.75 -3.23 13.43
N PRO A 107 -16.63 -4.25 13.52
CA PRO A 107 -16.38 -5.43 14.32
C PRO A 107 -15.00 -6.04 14.03
N LYS A 108 -14.30 -6.51 15.07
CA LYS A 108 -12.92 -7.03 15.00
C LYS A 108 -12.72 -8.08 13.88
N HIS A 109 -13.72 -8.93 13.65
CA HIS A 109 -13.67 -9.99 12.64
C HIS A 109 -13.77 -9.47 11.19
N LEU A 110 -14.30 -8.26 10.96
CA LEU A 110 -14.40 -7.66 9.62
C LEU A 110 -13.15 -6.89 9.21
N ILE A 111 -12.31 -6.48 10.18
CA ILE A 111 -11.11 -5.67 9.91
C ILE A 111 -10.19 -6.32 8.85
N PRO A 112 -9.86 -7.64 8.90
CA PRO A 112 -9.01 -8.27 7.90
C PRO A 112 -9.62 -8.34 6.50
N LEU A 113 -10.96 -8.19 6.38
CA LEU A 113 -11.67 -8.22 5.10
C LEU A 113 -11.65 -6.87 4.38
N VAL A 114 -11.31 -5.76 5.06
CA VAL A 114 -11.35 -4.40 4.50
C VAL A 114 -10.52 -4.27 3.21
N PRO A 115 -9.29 -4.80 3.09
CA PRO A 115 -8.54 -4.73 1.83
C PRO A 115 -9.24 -5.45 0.67
N PHE A 116 -9.82 -6.62 0.92
CA PHE A 116 -10.56 -7.35 -0.10
C PHE A 116 -11.87 -6.65 -0.47
N PHE A 117 -12.57 -6.08 0.52
CA PHE A 117 -13.71 -5.21 0.31
C PHE A 117 -13.35 -4.05 -0.64
N CYS A 118 -12.26 -3.34 -0.35
CA CYS A 118 -11.81 -2.22 -1.18
C CYS A 118 -11.49 -2.64 -2.62
N GLN A 119 -10.82 -3.78 -2.80
CA GLN A 119 -10.45 -4.28 -4.12
C GLN A 119 -11.65 -4.78 -4.92
N SER A 120 -12.65 -5.38 -4.26
CA SER A 120 -13.83 -5.96 -4.92
C SER A 120 -14.93 -4.93 -5.19
N PHE A 121 -15.00 -3.84 -4.42
CA PHE A 121 -16.09 -2.86 -4.43
C PHE A 121 -16.50 -2.37 -5.82
N SER A 122 -15.57 -1.87 -6.64
CA SER A 122 -15.89 -1.37 -8.00
C SER A 122 -15.97 -2.48 -9.05
N ARG A 123 -15.82 -3.75 -8.66
CA ARG A 123 -15.65 -4.91 -9.56
C ARG A 123 -16.75 -5.97 -9.43
N VAL A 124 -17.64 -5.83 -8.45
CA VAL A 124 -18.78 -6.75 -8.23
C VAL A 124 -20.05 -6.34 -8.98
N GLY A 125 -20.09 -5.13 -9.53
CA GLY A 125 -21.31 -4.55 -10.10
C GLY A 125 -22.22 -3.97 -9.01
N THR A 126 -23.43 -3.62 -9.40
CA THR A 126 -24.43 -2.96 -8.54
C THR A 126 -25.79 -3.65 -8.72
N ALA A 127 -26.80 -3.20 -7.97
CA ALA A 127 -28.17 -3.68 -8.19
C ALA A 127 -28.72 -3.29 -9.58
N ARG A 128 -28.14 -2.27 -10.22
CA ARG A 128 -28.60 -1.71 -11.50
C ARG A 128 -27.83 -2.19 -12.72
N HIS A 129 -26.53 -2.46 -12.56
CA HIS A 129 -25.65 -2.90 -13.64
C HIS A 129 -24.80 -4.07 -13.20
N ASP A 130 -24.65 -5.07 -14.07
CA ASP A 130 -23.74 -6.18 -13.79
C ASP A 130 -22.27 -5.71 -13.74
N TYR A 131 -21.36 -6.58 -13.31
CA TYR A 131 -19.94 -6.22 -13.18
C TYR A 131 -19.27 -5.83 -14.51
N THR A 132 -19.79 -6.29 -15.66
CA THR A 132 -19.25 -5.99 -16.99
C THR A 132 -19.74 -4.63 -17.47
N GLU A 133 -21.04 -4.36 -17.31
CA GLU A 133 -21.65 -3.08 -17.60
C GLU A 133 -21.05 -1.98 -16.73
N MET A 134 -20.88 -2.24 -15.42
CA MET A 134 -20.27 -1.28 -14.51
C MET A 134 -18.82 -0.98 -14.89
N ALA A 135 -18.03 -2.01 -15.25
CA ALA A 135 -16.66 -1.83 -15.72
C ALA A 135 -16.59 -0.96 -16.99
N ARG A 136 -17.50 -1.18 -17.96
CA ARG A 136 -17.59 -0.36 -19.17
C ARG A 136 -17.95 1.09 -18.87
N LYS A 137 -18.88 1.34 -17.95
CA LYS A 137 -19.26 2.71 -17.54
C LYS A 137 -18.10 3.44 -16.88
N ILE A 138 -17.38 2.77 -15.98
CA ILE A 138 -16.19 3.32 -15.31
C ILE A 138 -15.13 3.69 -16.34
N ASP A 139 -14.81 2.79 -17.26
CA ASP A 139 -13.79 2.99 -18.31
C ASP A 139 -14.17 4.11 -19.30
N LEU A 140 -15.45 4.19 -19.68
CA LEU A 140 -15.94 5.18 -20.63
C LEU A 140 -15.93 6.61 -20.09
N TYR A 141 -16.30 6.79 -18.81
CA TYR A 141 -16.57 8.13 -18.26
C TYR A 141 -15.52 8.64 -17.28
N THR A 142 -14.70 7.75 -16.69
CA THR A 142 -13.78 8.10 -15.60
C THR A 142 -12.36 7.71 -15.93
N GLY A 143 -11.39 8.29 -15.22
CA GLY A 143 -10.00 7.82 -15.22
C GLY A 143 -9.73 6.75 -14.15
N GLY A 144 -10.78 6.14 -13.60
CA GLY A 144 -10.72 5.18 -12.51
C GLY A 144 -11.49 5.65 -11.27
N VAL A 145 -12.13 4.69 -10.61
CA VAL A 145 -12.80 4.84 -9.32
C VAL A 145 -12.45 3.64 -8.43
N GLY A 146 -12.20 3.87 -7.16
CA GLY A 146 -11.83 2.76 -6.28
C GLY A 146 -11.63 3.14 -4.82
N LEU A 147 -11.62 2.11 -3.99
CA LEU A 147 -11.39 2.22 -2.56
C LEU A 147 -9.96 1.77 -2.21
N SER A 148 -9.40 2.37 -1.16
CA SER A 148 -8.13 1.94 -0.57
C SER A 148 -8.19 2.05 0.95
N PRO A 149 -7.75 1.01 1.71
CA PRO A 149 -7.62 1.12 3.16
C PRO A 149 -6.35 1.88 3.55
N HIS A 150 -6.42 2.63 4.65
CA HIS A 150 -5.31 3.41 5.19
C HIS A 150 -5.26 3.33 6.71
N ALA A 151 -4.10 2.93 7.22
CA ALA A 151 -3.78 3.01 8.65
C ALA A 151 -2.73 4.11 8.81
N ARG A 152 -3.14 5.26 9.35
CA ARG A 152 -2.27 6.43 9.53
C ARG A 152 -2.07 6.75 11.00
N THR A 153 -1.04 7.55 11.26
CA THR A 153 -0.75 8.12 12.57
C THR A 153 -0.78 9.63 12.42
N PRO A 154 -1.64 10.36 13.16
CA PRO A 154 -1.64 11.82 13.18
C PRO A 154 -0.29 12.38 13.62
N PHE A 155 -0.05 13.64 13.30
CA PHE A 155 1.19 14.34 13.64
C PHE A 155 1.26 14.79 15.10
N ASP A 156 0.17 14.63 15.87
CA ASP A 156 0.14 14.99 17.28
C ASP A 156 0.97 14.03 18.17
N ALA A 157 1.18 14.44 19.42
CA ALA A 157 1.96 13.66 20.38
C ALA A 157 1.29 12.31 20.75
N LYS A 158 -0.05 12.24 20.73
CA LYS A 158 -0.80 11.02 21.08
C LYS A 158 -0.63 9.94 20.02
N GLY A 159 -0.50 10.33 18.75
CA GLY A 159 -0.26 9.46 17.60
C GLY A 159 -1.13 8.20 17.63
N GLU A 160 -2.41 8.37 17.96
CA GLU A 160 -3.38 7.30 17.96
C GLU A 160 -3.65 6.84 16.53
N CYS A 161 -4.04 5.58 16.35
CA CYS A 161 -4.30 5.09 15.00
C CYS A 161 -5.49 5.84 14.39
N LEU A 162 -5.31 6.33 13.16
CA LEU A 162 -6.36 6.91 12.32
C LEU A 162 -6.65 5.93 11.17
N PRO A 163 -7.63 5.04 11.33
CA PRO A 163 -7.98 4.04 10.33
C PRO A 163 -9.13 4.52 9.44
N PHE A 164 -8.95 4.49 8.12
CA PHE A 164 -10.01 4.89 7.20
C PHE A 164 -9.90 4.19 5.85
N VAL A 165 -11.00 4.18 5.10
CA VAL A 165 -11.02 3.84 3.69
C VAL A 165 -11.17 5.13 2.89
N SER A 166 -10.33 5.34 1.88
CA SER A 166 -10.50 6.42 0.92
C SER A 166 -11.27 5.93 -0.30
N PHE A 167 -12.28 6.66 -0.75
CA PHE A 167 -12.88 6.51 -2.07
C PHE A 167 -12.38 7.61 -2.99
N ASN A 168 -11.67 7.24 -4.06
CA ASN A 168 -11.16 8.19 -5.03
C ASN A 168 -11.81 7.97 -6.39
N GLY A 169 -12.07 9.06 -7.10
CA GLY A 169 -12.54 9.08 -8.48
C GLY A 169 -11.96 10.27 -9.22
N LYS A 170 -11.76 10.13 -10.53
CA LYS A 170 -11.34 11.24 -11.39
C LYS A 170 -12.00 11.17 -12.75
N CYS A 171 -12.27 12.32 -13.36
CA CYS A 171 -12.85 12.40 -14.70
C CYS A 171 -12.43 13.68 -15.41
N LEU A 172 -12.69 13.76 -16.72
CA LEU A 172 -12.64 15.02 -17.44
C LEU A 172 -13.83 15.90 -16.98
N ASN A 173 -13.68 17.23 -16.97
CA ASN A 173 -14.72 18.15 -16.48
C ASN A 173 -16.11 17.88 -17.10
N ARG A 174 -16.16 17.53 -18.39
CA ARG A 174 -17.42 17.20 -19.11
C ARG A 174 -18.15 15.94 -18.62
N ASN A 175 -17.49 15.09 -17.84
CA ASN A 175 -18.02 13.81 -17.37
C ASN A 175 -18.37 13.82 -15.87
N GLN A 176 -18.36 14.98 -15.21
CA GLN A 176 -18.62 15.08 -13.76
C GLN A 176 -19.96 14.45 -13.36
N GLU A 177 -21.04 14.76 -14.09
CA GLU A 177 -22.36 14.15 -13.83
C GLU A 177 -22.29 12.62 -13.87
N LYS A 178 -21.57 12.06 -14.85
CA LYS A 178 -21.38 10.61 -14.99
C LYS A 178 -20.53 10.01 -13.89
N LEU A 179 -19.50 10.73 -13.42
CA LEU A 179 -18.73 10.31 -12.26
C LEU A 179 -19.61 10.23 -11.01
N PHE A 180 -20.42 11.25 -10.73
CA PHE A 180 -21.31 11.24 -9.56
C PHE A 180 -22.43 10.20 -9.68
N GLU A 181 -23.00 9.97 -10.88
CA GLU A 181 -23.92 8.85 -11.12
C GLU A 181 -23.26 7.49 -10.78
N ILE A 182 -22.01 7.28 -11.18
CA ILE A 182 -21.23 6.06 -10.89
C ILE A 182 -20.96 5.91 -9.39
N ILE A 183 -20.53 6.99 -8.73
CA ILE A 183 -20.24 7.00 -7.29
C ILE A 183 -21.51 6.69 -6.49
N ASP A 184 -22.62 7.33 -6.84
CA ASP A 184 -23.93 7.11 -6.22
C ASP A 184 -24.35 5.65 -6.29
N GLU A 185 -24.24 5.05 -7.48
CA GLU A 185 -24.62 3.66 -7.72
C GLU A 185 -23.75 2.68 -6.93
N LEU A 186 -22.42 2.90 -6.90
CA LEU A 186 -21.48 2.06 -6.18
C LEU A 186 -21.69 2.10 -4.66
N ILE A 187 -21.95 3.29 -4.11
CA ILE A 187 -22.10 3.47 -2.66
C ILE A 187 -23.46 2.95 -2.18
N CYS A 188 -24.53 3.27 -2.90
CA CYS A 188 -25.89 2.99 -2.44
C CYS A 188 -26.32 1.55 -2.69
N GLU A 189 -25.80 0.91 -3.73
CA GLU A 189 -26.32 -0.37 -4.23
C GLU A 189 -25.24 -1.41 -4.59
N PRO A 190 -24.19 -1.65 -3.76
CA PRO A 190 -23.14 -2.60 -4.09
C PRO A 190 -23.69 -4.05 -4.13
N ALA A 191 -23.46 -4.76 -5.25
CA ALA A 191 -23.99 -6.11 -5.47
C ALA A 191 -23.02 -7.23 -5.10
N PHE A 192 -22.73 -7.40 -3.81
CA PHE A 192 -21.94 -8.55 -3.32
C PHE A 192 -22.65 -9.91 -3.46
N SER A 193 -23.89 -9.95 -3.95
CA SER A 193 -24.72 -11.15 -4.04
C SER A 193 -24.36 -12.10 -5.19
N ASP A 194 -23.58 -11.65 -6.19
CA ASP A 194 -23.03 -12.56 -7.22
C ASP A 194 -21.85 -13.36 -6.63
N LEU A 195 -22.17 -14.52 -6.06
CA LEU A 195 -21.19 -15.38 -5.39
C LEU A 195 -20.15 -15.95 -6.35
N SER A 196 -20.48 -16.15 -7.63
CA SER A 196 -19.55 -16.65 -8.63
C SER A 196 -18.48 -15.60 -8.92
N ARG A 197 -18.92 -14.35 -9.16
CA ARG A 197 -18.03 -13.21 -9.34
C ARG A 197 -17.19 -12.97 -8.09
N LEU A 198 -17.80 -12.98 -6.91
CA LEU A 198 -17.11 -12.76 -5.65
C LEU A 198 -16.01 -13.81 -5.40
N LYS A 199 -16.31 -15.09 -5.66
CA LYS A 199 -15.33 -16.17 -5.58
C LYS A 199 -14.15 -15.93 -6.51
N ASN A 200 -14.40 -15.54 -7.76
CA ASN A 200 -13.33 -15.26 -8.73
C ASN A 200 -12.44 -14.10 -8.26
N LEU A 201 -13.04 -13.00 -7.79
CA LEU A 201 -12.29 -11.86 -7.24
C LEU A 201 -11.47 -12.25 -6.02
N PHE A 202 -12.01 -13.10 -5.13
CA PHE A 202 -11.29 -13.58 -3.95
C PHE A 202 -10.07 -14.43 -4.33
N MET A 203 -10.23 -15.35 -5.28
CA MET A 203 -9.12 -16.18 -5.75
C MET A 203 -8.05 -15.35 -6.47
N GLU A 204 -8.47 -14.36 -7.26
CA GLU A 204 -7.56 -13.38 -7.88
C GLU A 204 -6.80 -12.56 -6.82
N TYR A 205 -7.50 -12.07 -5.79
CA TYR A 205 -6.87 -11.34 -4.68
C TYR A 205 -5.80 -12.19 -3.98
N ARG A 206 -6.15 -13.43 -3.62
CA ARG A 206 -5.22 -14.38 -3.01
C ARG A 206 -3.99 -14.60 -3.89
N ALA A 207 -4.19 -14.89 -5.17
CA ALA A 207 -3.10 -15.10 -6.12
C ALA A 207 -2.21 -13.85 -6.26
N GLY A 208 -2.82 -12.66 -6.27
CA GLY A 208 -2.11 -11.38 -6.26
C GLY A 208 -1.20 -11.25 -5.04
N LEU A 209 -1.72 -11.50 -3.83
CA LEU A 209 -0.92 -11.48 -2.60
C LEU A 209 0.23 -12.49 -2.63
N GLU A 210 -0.02 -13.72 -3.11
CA GLU A 210 1.01 -14.77 -3.23
C GLU A 210 2.12 -14.36 -4.22
N SER A 211 1.75 -13.79 -5.37
CA SER A 211 2.71 -13.34 -6.39
C SER A 211 3.54 -12.12 -5.94
N ALA A 212 3.00 -11.30 -5.05
CA ALA A 212 3.63 -10.07 -4.58
C ALA A 212 4.73 -10.31 -3.52
N ILE A 213 4.85 -11.53 -2.96
CA ILE A 213 5.78 -11.81 -1.85
C ILE A 213 7.22 -11.44 -2.23
N VAL A 214 7.71 -11.88 -3.38
CA VAL A 214 9.10 -11.64 -3.79
C VAL A 214 9.31 -10.17 -4.20
N GLN A 215 8.35 -9.57 -4.91
CA GLN A 215 8.42 -8.17 -5.33
C GLN A 215 8.39 -7.19 -4.14
N ASN A 216 7.66 -7.54 -3.08
CA ASN A 216 7.47 -6.70 -1.88
C ASN A 216 8.08 -7.32 -0.60
N GLY A 217 9.08 -8.20 -0.71
CA GLY A 217 9.60 -8.96 0.43
C GLY A 217 10.19 -8.06 1.54
N HIS A 218 10.85 -6.96 1.16
CA HIS A 218 11.37 -5.98 2.11
C HIS A 218 10.25 -5.26 2.88
N GLY A 219 9.15 -4.90 2.21
CA GLY A 219 7.97 -4.30 2.83
C GLY A 219 7.30 -5.23 3.84
N LEU A 220 7.17 -6.51 3.48
CA LEU A 220 6.65 -7.56 4.36
C LEU A 220 7.54 -7.75 5.59
N ALA A 221 8.86 -7.80 5.42
CA ALA A 221 9.80 -7.91 6.54
C ALA A 221 9.73 -6.71 7.50
N MET A 222 9.66 -5.49 6.95
CA MET A 222 9.50 -4.27 7.77
C MET A 222 8.16 -4.21 8.52
N SER A 223 7.08 -4.65 7.86
CA SER A 223 5.75 -4.74 8.49
C SER A 223 5.77 -5.72 9.65
N LEU A 224 6.31 -6.92 9.45
CA LEU A 224 6.45 -7.94 10.49
C LEU A 224 7.29 -7.46 11.68
N ALA A 225 8.43 -6.83 11.42
CA ALA A 225 9.35 -6.38 12.47
C ALA A 225 8.76 -5.25 13.34
N SER A 226 7.86 -4.44 12.78
CA SER A 226 7.31 -3.25 13.46
C SER A 226 5.88 -3.42 13.99
N ARG A 227 5.23 -4.57 13.72
CA ARG A 227 3.79 -4.79 13.98
C ARG A 227 3.35 -4.53 15.44
N ASN A 228 4.23 -4.77 16.41
CA ASN A 228 3.92 -4.59 17.83
C ASN A 228 4.15 -3.17 18.35
N PHE A 229 4.66 -2.24 17.53
CA PHE A 229 5.04 -0.89 18.00
C PHE A 229 3.86 0.06 18.16
N SER A 230 2.76 -0.16 17.43
CA SER A 230 1.54 0.64 17.55
C SER A 230 0.36 -0.08 16.90
N ILE A 231 -0.86 0.35 17.26
CA ILE A 231 -2.09 -0.11 16.61
C ILE A 231 -2.02 0.14 15.09
N THR A 232 -1.45 1.26 14.65
CA THR A 232 -1.24 1.57 13.23
C THR A 232 -0.36 0.52 12.54
N ARG A 233 0.73 0.07 13.18
CA ARG A 233 1.61 -0.95 12.61
C ARG A 233 0.95 -2.33 12.60
N ALA A 234 0.25 -2.70 13.67
CA ALA A 234 -0.52 -3.94 13.73
C ALA A 234 -1.62 -4.00 12.66
N LEU A 235 -2.31 -2.87 12.43
CA LEU A 235 -3.32 -2.75 11.39
C LEU A 235 -2.71 -2.84 9.98
N ASN A 236 -1.57 -2.18 9.74
CA ASN A 236 -0.85 -2.33 8.47
C ASN A 236 -0.44 -3.79 8.22
N GLU A 237 0.08 -4.49 9.23
CA GLU A 237 0.40 -5.93 9.11
C GLU A 237 -0.84 -6.77 8.80
N THR A 238 -1.97 -6.43 9.41
CA THR A 238 -3.27 -7.07 9.15
C THR A 238 -3.79 -6.79 7.75
N TRP A 239 -3.42 -5.68 7.10
CA TRP A 239 -3.98 -5.28 5.80
C TRP A 239 -3.07 -5.48 4.59
N SER A 240 -1.76 -5.46 4.79
CA SER A 240 -0.76 -5.54 3.71
C SER A 240 0.46 -6.40 4.05
N GLY A 241 0.49 -6.98 5.25
CA GLY A 241 1.58 -7.82 5.73
C GLY A 241 1.41 -9.31 5.43
N VAL A 242 2.27 -10.11 6.05
CA VAL A 242 2.25 -11.58 5.93
C VAL A 242 1.00 -12.15 6.60
N HIS A 243 0.55 -11.57 7.71
CA HIS A 243 -0.68 -11.99 8.39
C HIS A 243 -1.93 -11.78 7.52
N GLN A 244 -1.94 -10.76 6.64
CA GLN A 244 -3.03 -10.63 5.67
C GLN A 244 -3.07 -11.80 4.70
N LEU A 245 -1.92 -12.17 4.12
CA LEU A 245 -1.83 -13.32 3.23
C LEU A 245 -2.28 -14.61 3.95
N GLN A 246 -1.83 -14.85 5.18
CA GLN A 246 -2.24 -16.00 5.98
C GLN A 246 -3.76 -16.02 6.20
N THR A 247 -4.35 -14.87 6.53
CA THR A 247 -5.80 -14.74 6.75
C THR A 247 -6.58 -15.08 5.48
N ILE A 248 -6.18 -14.52 4.33
CA ILE A 248 -6.84 -14.75 3.05
C ILE A 248 -6.68 -16.20 2.58
N LYS A 249 -5.52 -16.83 2.79
CA LYS A 249 -5.33 -18.27 2.53
C LYS A 249 -6.26 -19.10 3.41
N ALA A 250 -6.31 -18.83 4.71
CA ALA A 250 -7.15 -19.59 5.65
C ALA A 250 -8.64 -19.48 5.33
N ILE A 251 -9.11 -18.31 4.87
CA ILE A 251 -10.48 -18.12 4.39
C ILE A 251 -10.68 -18.89 3.07
N GLY A 252 -9.77 -18.74 2.12
CA GLY A 252 -9.84 -19.38 0.80
C GLY A 252 -9.83 -20.91 0.85
N ASP A 253 -9.04 -21.50 1.74
CA ASP A 253 -8.92 -22.95 1.89
C ASP A 253 -10.20 -23.59 2.47
N LYS A 254 -11.04 -22.79 3.14
CA LYS A 254 -12.33 -23.22 3.72
C LYS A 254 -13.54 -22.73 2.93
N LEU A 255 -13.30 -22.14 1.76
CA LEU A 255 -14.33 -21.46 0.99
C LEU A 255 -15.28 -22.48 0.34
N ASN A 256 -16.53 -22.46 0.78
CA ASN A 256 -17.65 -23.20 0.21
C ASN A 256 -18.85 -22.24 0.01
N ASP A 257 -19.97 -22.73 -0.51
CA ASP A 257 -21.12 -21.89 -0.83
C ASP A 257 -21.67 -21.14 0.41
N ASP A 258 -21.72 -21.80 1.57
CA ASP A 258 -22.18 -21.16 2.81
C ASP A 258 -21.22 -20.09 3.30
N LYS A 259 -19.90 -20.33 3.20
CA LYS A 259 -18.87 -19.35 3.55
C LYS A 259 -18.81 -18.20 2.55
N LEU A 260 -19.11 -18.43 1.27
CA LEU A 260 -19.26 -17.36 0.28
C LEU A 260 -20.45 -16.47 0.58
N ARG A 261 -21.59 -17.05 0.99
CA ARG A 261 -22.75 -16.27 1.46
C ARG A 261 -22.39 -15.45 2.70
N ALA A 262 -21.72 -16.05 3.69
CA ALA A 262 -21.27 -15.33 4.88
C ALA A 262 -20.32 -14.17 4.51
N LEU A 263 -19.35 -14.41 3.63
CA LEU A 263 -18.44 -13.37 3.13
C LEU A 263 -19.21 -12.25 2.41
N SER A 264 -20.21 -12.58 1.59
CA SER A 264 -21.07 -11.58 0.95
C SER A 264 -21.77 -10.68 1.98
N GLU A 265 -22.34 -11.27 3.03
CA GLU A 265 -23.00 -10.53 4.11
C GLU A 265 -22.01 -9.70 4.94
N ASP A 266 -20.81 -10.21 5.19
CA ASP A 266 -19.73 -9.47 5.86
C ASP A 266 -19.34 -8.22 5.04
N LEU A 267 -19.20 -8.33 3.71
CA LEU A 267 -18.88 -7.20 2.83
C LEU A 267 -20.02 -6.18 2.76
N LYS A 268 -21.28 -6.63 2.73
CA LYS A 268 -22.46 -5.74 2.84
C LYS A 268 -22.48 -5.01 4.18
N THR A 269 -22.12 -5.70 5.26
CA THR A 269 -22.01 -5.10 6.60
C THR A 269 -20.93 -4.03 6.63
N ILE A 270 -19.76 -4.26 6.03
CA ILE A 270 -18.72 -3.24 5.89
C ILE A 270 -19.26 -2.03 5.13
N ALA A 271 -19.86 -2.23 3.95
CA ALA A 271 -20.45 -1.13 3.17
C ALA A 271 -21.47 -0.32 3.99
N GLY A 272 -22.37 -1.00 4.68
CA GLY A 272 -23.42 -0.40 5.50
C GLY A 272 -22.90 0.37 6.73
N ILE A 273 -21.68 0.11 7.19
CA ILE A 273 -21.05 0.86 8.30
C ILE A 273 -20.27 2.06 7.77
N ILE A 274 -19.52 1.90 6.68
CA ILE A 274 -18.62 2.96 6.20
C ILE A 274 -19.35 4.05 5.40
N PHE A 275 -20.40 3.70 4.66
CA PHE A 275 -21.11 4.66 3.81
C PHE A 275 -22.26 5.33 4.55
N LYS A 276 -21.89 6.26 5.43
CA LYS A 276 -22.80 7.06 6.25
C LYS A 276 -22.45 8.53 6.17
N SER A 277 -23.46 9.39 6.13
CA SER A 277 -23.28 10.82 5.89
C SER A 277 -22.41 11.50 6.96
N ASP A 278 -22.51 11.03 8.21
CA ASP A 278 -21.77 11.51 9.39
C ASP A 278 -20.39 10.85 9.58
N ASN A 279 -20.06 9.86 8.75
CA ASN A 279 -18.76 9.19 8.76
C ASN A 279 -17.91 9.52 7.51
N LEU A 280 -18.48 10.21 6.52
CA LEU A 280 -17.80 10.58 5.28
C LEU A 280 -17.32 12.03 5.31
N ASN A 281 -16.03 12.22 5.11
CA ASN A 281 -15.44 13.52 4.80
C ASN A 281 -14.98 13.51 3.34
N MET A 282 -15.38 14.51 2.56
CA MET A 282 -15.09 14.58 1.13
C MET A 282 -14.26 15.82 0.80
N ALA A 283 -13.47 15.69 -0.26
CA ALA A 283 -12.85 16.81 -0.93
C ALA A 283 -13.05 16.72 -2.44
N ILE A 284 -13.30 17.87 -3.05
CA ILE A 284 -13.36 18.04 -4.50
C ILE A 284 -12.22 18.95 -4.94
N ILE A 285 -11.53 18.54 -6.01
CA ILE A 285 -10.33 19.23 -6.52
C ILE A 285 -10.49 19.45 -8.02
N GLY A 286 -10.32 20.70 -8.45
CA GLY A 286 -10.47 21.08 -9.85
C GLY A 286 -10.35 22.58 -10.06
N GLU A 287 -10.67 23.01 -11.27
CA GLU A 287 -10.76 24.42 -11.63
C GLU A 287 -12.11 25.03 -11.16
N ASP A 288 -12.18 26.36 -11.06
CA ASP A 288 -13.31 27.11 -10.48
C ASP A 288 -14.70 26.69 -11.01
N GLN A 289 -14.82 26.52 -12.33
CA GLN A 289 -16.08 26.13 -12.97
C GLN A 289 -16.51 24.71 -12.56
N ALA A 290 -15.59 23.75 -12.60
CA ALA A 290 -15.88 22.36 -12.24
C ALA A 290 -16.25 22.23 -10.76
N LEU A 291 -15.57 22.96 -9.87
CA LEU A 291 -15.93 22.99 -8.46
C LEU A 291 -17.34 23.53 -8.24
N SER A 292 -17.74 24.58 -8.97
CA SER A 292 -19.07 25.18 -8.85
C SER A 292 -20.19 24.19 -9.21
N GLU A 293 -19.97 23.38 -10.24
CA GLU A 293 -20.91 22.33 -10.67
C GLU A 293 -20.98 21.18 -9.64
N ALA A 294 -19.82 20.74 -9.14
CA ALA A 294 -19.69 19.57 -8.27
C ALA A 294 -20.24 19.73 -6.84
N VAL A 295 -20.27 20.96 -6.28
CA VAL A 295 -20.75 21.18 -4.90
C VAL A 295 -22.18 20.67 -4.72
N SER A 296 -23.05 20.94 -5.70
CA SER A 296 -24.46 20.52 -5.64
C SER A 296 -24.61 19.00 -5.70
N MET A 297 -23.85 18.33 -6.59
CA MET A 297 -23.85 16.87 -6.74
C MET A 297 -23.29 16.18 -5.50
N THR A 298 -22.23 16.73 -4.91
CA THR A 298 -21.61 16.21 -3.67
C THR A 298 -22.58 16.34 -2.49
N THR A 299 -23.30 17.46 -2.39
CA THR A 299 -24.33 17.65 -1.36
C THR A 299 -25.52 16.71 -1.56
N ALA A 300 -25.94 16.46 -2.81
CA ALA A 300 -27.01 15.51 -3.10
C ALA A 300 -26.61 14.07 -2.74
N LEU A 301 -25.34 13.71 -2.94
CA LEU A 301 -24.80 12.41 -2.55
C LEU A 301 -24.90 12.18 -1.04
N THR A 302 -24.51 13.16 -0.20
CA THR A 302 -24.59 13.00 1.26
C THR A 302 -26.01 12.86 1.77
N GLN A 303 -26.96 13.58 1.17
CA GLN A 303 -28.37 13.54 1.57
C GLN A 303 -29.05 12.19 1.34
N LYS A 304 -28.53 11.37 0.41
CA LYS A 304 -29.03 10.01 0.17
C LYS A 304 -28.52 8.99 1.19
N LEU A 305 -27.41 9.31 1.86
CA LEU A 305 -26.81 8.41 2.84
C LEU A 305 -27.52 8.56 4.17
N GLY A 306 -27.86 7.43 4.79
CA GLY A 306 -28.38 7.43 6.14
C GLY A 306 -27.32 7.91 7.14
N GLN A 307 -27.78 8.41 8.29
CA GLN A 307 -26.92 8.64 9.44
C GLN A 307 -26.47 7.31 10.04
N GLY A 308 -25.23 7.29 10.51
CA GLY A 308 -24.60 6.15 11.14
C GLY A 308 -24.47 6.34 12.65
N MET A 309 -23.39 5.80 13.18
CA MET A 309 -22.93 6.13 14.53
C MET A 309 -21.77 7.12 14.40
N PRO A 310 -21.71 8.16 15.24
CA PRO A 310 -20.58 9.07 15.25
C PRO A 310 -19.26 8.35 15.59
N ASP A 311 -18.14 8.99 15.27
CA ASP A 311 -16.76 8.57 15.62
C ASP A 311 -16.23 7.32 14.88
N GLY A 312 -16.28 7.30 13.54
CA GLY A 312 -15.61 6.26 12.75
C GLY A 312 -14.08 6.38 12.70
N PHE A 313 -13.51 7.54 13.03
CA PHE A 313 -12.07 7.85 12.90
C PHE A 313 -11.23 7.51 14.15
N VAL A 314 -11.72 6.61 15.00
CA VAL A 314 -11.05 6.18 16.24
C VAL A 314 -10.18 4.94 16.01
N PRO A 315 -9.17 4.68 16.87
CA PRO A 315 -8.40 3.45 16.81
C PRO A 315 -9.30 2.20 16.86
N PRO A 316 -9.05 1.19 16.01
CA PRO A 316 -9.83 -0.04 16.06
C PRO A 316 -9.42 -0.90 17.26
N PRO A 317 -10.26 -1.85 17.70
CA PRO A 317 -9.99 -2.71 18.85
C PRO A 317 -8.98 -3.82 18.50
N ILE A 318 -7.72 -3.42 18.30
CA ILE A 318 -6.59 -4.30 18.01
C ILE A 318 -5.67 -4.36 19.21
N GLU A 319 -5.39 -5.58 19.65
CA GLU A 319 -4.42 -5.86 20.71
C GLU A 319 -3.02 -5.89 20.09
N ILE A 320 -2.08 -5.20 20.72
CA ILE A 320 -0.65 -5.22 20.37
C ILE A 320 0.09 -6.11 21.36
N GLY A 321 0.97 -6.98 20.85
CA GLY A 321 1.85 -7.77 21.69
C GLY A 321 2.97 -6.92 22.29
N ASN A 322 3.49 -7.33 23.44
CA ASN A 322 4.65 -6.68 24.08
C ASN A 322 5.98 -7.35 23.72
N ASP A 323 5.94 -8.46 22.99
CA ASP A 323 7.13 -9.26 22.71
C ASP A 323 7.99 -8.64 21.61
N LEU A 324 9.30 -8.70 21.80
CA LEU A 324 10.28 -8.42 20.76
C LEU A 324 10.22 -9.54 19.72
N ILE A 325 9.78 -9.19 18.51
CA ILE A 325 9.64 -10.14 17.42
C ILE A 325 11.02 -10.56 16.89
N ARG A 326 11.27 -11.87 16.89
CA ARG A 326 12.42 -12.51 16.22
C ARG A 326 11.91 -13.76 15.52
N GLU A 327 11.51 -13.59 14.26
CA GLU A 327 10.95 -14.68 13.47
C GLU A 327 11.47 -14.64 12.03
N GLY A 328 11.34 -15.76 11.34
CA GLY A 328 11.66 -15.89 9.93
C GLY A 328 10.53 -16.61 9.21
N TRP A 329 10.19 -16.12 8.02
CA TRP A 329 9.21 -16.74 7.13
C TRP A 329 9.94 -17.21 5.88
N SER A 330 9.75 -18.47 5.50
CA SER A 330 10.38 -19.06 4.33
C SER A 330 9.38 -19.21 3.19
N THR A 331 9.85 -18.95 1.98
CA THR A 331 9.18 -19.30 0.73
C THR A 331 10.24 -19.68 -0.31
N SER A 332 9.84 -20.24 -1.44
CA SER A 332 10.74 -20.51 -2.56
C SER A 332 11.21 -19.19 -3.19
N SER A 333 12.34 -18.66 -2.71
CA SER A 333 12.98 -17.47 -3.25
C SER A 333 14.49 -17.65 -3.26
N ALA A 334 15.16 -17.19 -4.32
CA ALA A 334 16.61 -17.20 -4.44
C ALA A 334 17.31 -16.13 -3.56
N VAL A 335 16.54 -15.26 -2.91
CA VAL A 335 17.06 -14.15 -2.10
C VAL A 335 16.32 -14.05 -0.77
N SER A 336 16.96 -13.40 0.20
CA SER A 336 16.38 -13.13 1.52
C SER A 336 15.99 -11.66 1.68
N PHE A 337 14.93 -11.42 2.44
CA PHE A 337 14.50 -10.08 2.85
C PHE A 337 14.60 -9.97 4.36
N VAL A 338 15.43 -9.04 4.83
CA VAL A 338 15.74 -8.88 6.26
C VAL A 338 15.41 -7.46 6.66
N ALA A 339 14.70 -7.32 7.79
CA ALA A 339 14.40 -6.03 8.39
C ALA A 339 14.68 -6.08 9.90
N SER A 340 15.19 -4.96 10.40
CA SER A 340 15.29 -4.68 11.83
C SER A 340 14.61 -3.35 12.08
N ALA A 341 13.76 -3.29 13.10
CA ALA A 341 13.02 -2.10 13.47
C ALA A 341 13.10 -1.91 14.98
N PHE A 342 13.07 -0.67 15.43
CA PHE A 342 13.02 -0.30 16.84
C PHE A 342 12.19 0.97 17.00
N MET A 343 11.62 1.18 18.18
CA MET A 343 10.85 2.38 18.46
C MET A 343 11.76 3.59 18.69
N THR A 344 11.34 4.73 18.15
CA THR A 344 11.99 6.04 18.29
C THR A 344 10.94 7.09 18.65
N VAL A 345 11.37 8.35 18.80
CA VAL A 345 10.45 9.47 19.07
C VAL A 345 9.54 9.76 17.86
N ARG A 346 8.42 10.45 18.09
CA ARG A 346 7.46 10.82 17.04
C ARG A 346 7.79 12.16 16.38
N MET A 347 7.11 12.45 15.28
CA MET A 347 7.32 13.66 14.47
C MET A 347 7.19 14.99 15.26
N ALA A 348 6.40 15.02 16.33
CA ALA A 348 6.26 16.19 17.21
C ALA A 348 7.44 16.41 18.17
N HIS A 349 8.38 15.45 18.27
CA HIS A 349 9.55 15.54 19.15
C HIS A 349 10.66 16.36 18.50
N GLU A 350 11.43 17.08 19.30
CA GLU A 350 12.53 17.95 18.83
C GLU A 350 13.62 17.19 18.07
N ASP A 351 13.88 15.93 18.43
CA ASP A 351 14.85 15.06 17.72
C ASP A 351 14.36 14.53 16.34
N ALA A 352 13.07 14.65 16.00
CA ALA A 352 12.52 14.02 14.80
C ALA A 352 13.19 14.49 13.48
N PRO A 353 13.47 15.79 13.26
CA PRO A 353 14.21 16.24 12.08
C PRO A 353 15.62 15.64 11.99
N ALA A 354 16.34 15.57 13.12
CA ALA A 354 17.67 15.00 13.16
C ALA A 354 17.65 13.50 12.83
N LEU A 355 16.72 12.75 13.40
CA LEU A 355 16.54 11.32 13.09
C LEU A 355 16.20 11.07 11.62
N SER A 356 15.40 11.94 11.00
CA SER A 356 15.09 11.88 9.56
C SER A 356 16.37 12.00 8.72
N VAL A 357 17.22 12.99 9.02
CA VAL A 357 18.52 13.18 8.34
C VAL A 357 19.46 12.00 8.61
N ILE A 358 19.58 11.55 9.86
CA ILE A 358 20.41 10.39 10.24
C ILE A 358 19.97 9.13 9.48
N SER A 359 18.67 8.88 9.30
CA SER A 359 18.19 7.72 8.53
C SER A 359 18.65 7.76 7.06
N LYS A 360 18.66 8.96 6.45
CA LYS A 360 19.16 9.18 5.10
C LYS A 360 20.68 8.97 5.03
N MET A 361 21.42 9.51 5.99
CA MET A 361 22.87 9.33 6.09
C MET A 361 23.23 7.86 6.28
N LEU A 362 22.56 7.14 7.19
CA LEU A 362 22.80 5.72 7.44
C LEU A 362 22.56 4.89 6.17
N ARG A 363 21.47 5.16 5.44
CA ARG A 363 21.19 4.50 4.16
C ARG A 363 22.32 4.73 3.15
N SER A 364 22.71 5.98 2.94
CA SER A 364 23.61 6.36 1.85
C SER A 364 25.09 6.14 2.17
N LEU A 365 25.52 6.42 3.40
CA LEU A 365 26.94 6.43 3.79
C LEU A 365 27.41 5.11 4.39
N TYR A 366 26.50 4.25 4.85
CA TYR A 366 26.86 2.99 5.50
C TYR A 366 26.17 1.79 4.86
N ILE A 367 24.83 1.73 4.89
CA ILE A 367 24.08 0.55 4.45
C ILE A 367 24.33 0.24 2.97
N HIS A 368 24.36 1.25 2.09
CA HIS A 368 24.65 1.02 0.67
C HIS A 368 25.98 0.30 0.46
N ARG A 369 27.05 0.80 1.09
CA ARG A 369 28.38 0.21 0.96
C ARG A 369 28.45 -1.19 1.56
N GLU A 370 28.03 -1.36 2.82
CA GLU A 370 28.21 -2.62 3.53
C GLU A 370 27.26 -3.72 3.02
N VAL A 371 26.00 -3.39 2.73
CA VAL A 371 24.98 -4.40 2.37
C VAL A 371 24.93 -4.68 0.87
N ARG A 372 25.06 -3.64 0.03
CA ARG A 372 24.94 -3.78 -1.43
C ARG A 372 26.29 -3.93 -2.12
N GLU A 373 27.23 -3.03 -1.90
CA GLU A 373 28.51 -3.07 -2.62
C GLU A 373 29.41 -4.23 -2.17
N LYS A 374 29.56 -4.41 -0.85
CA LYS A 374 30.33 -5.52 -0.29
C LYS A 374 29.52 -6.82 -0.21
N GLY A 375 28.29 -6.73 0.33
CA GLY A 375 27.43 -7.89 0.57
C GLY A 375 26.72 -8.44 -0.67
N GLY A 376 26.71 -7.73 -1.80
CA GLY A 376 26.08 -8.17 -3.04
C GLY A 376 24.55 -8.18 -3.02
N ALA A 377 23.91 -7.62 -1.99
CA ALA A 377 22.45 -7.51 -1.95
C ALA A 377 21.94 -6.53 -3.01
N TYR A 378 20.71 -6.74 -3.49
CA TYR A 378 20.11 -5.83 -4.48
C TYR A 378 19.94 -4.40 -3.95
N GLY A 379 19.63 -4.26 -2.65
CA GLY A 379 19.43 -2.96 -2.02
C GLY A 379 19.46 -3.03 -0.49
N GLY A 380 19.70 -1.89 0.13
CA GLY A 380 19.63 -1.71 1.58
C GLY A 380 18.97 -0.37 1.92
N PHE A 381 18.15 -0.37 2.98
CA PHE A 381 17.29 0.76 3.33
C PHE A 381 17.41 1.10 4.81
N ALA A 382 17.31 2.40 5.12
CA ALA A 382 16.99 2.91 6.45
C ALA A 382 15.96 4.02 6.27
N SER A 383 14.97 4.04 7.16
CA SER A 383 13.91 5.04 7.22
C SER A 383 13.56 5.28 8.68
N TYR A 384 13.24 6.53 8.98
CA TYR A 384 12.62 6.97 10.23
C TYR A 384 11.10 7.03 10.06
#